data_AF-A0A7U9DM29-F1
#
_entry.id   AF-A0A7U9DM29-F1
#
_cell.length_a   1.000
_cell.length_b   1.000
_cell.length_c   1.000
_cell.angle_alpha   90.00
_cell.angle_beta   90.00
_cell.angle_gamma   90.00
#
_symmetry.space_group_name_H-M   'P 1'
#
loop_
_entity.id
_entity.type
_entity.pdbx_description
1 polymer ?
#
loop_
_entity_poly.entity_id
_entity_poly.type
_entity_poly.pdbx_seq_one_letter_code
_entity_poly.pdbx_strand_id
1 'polypeptide(L)'
;MAGPPDAVTGFLDAVELPREAEVLGPVPLPVTPAGRPRRVGAPPPGEHWERALVRVPPGRGAALAGALKAAQAARTARGSDTAVWVRIDPPDIG
;
A
#
# COMPACT_ATOMS: atom_id res chain seq x y z
N MET A 1 1.99 -1.51 -0.31
CA MET A 1 1.01 -0.48 -0.72
C MET A 1 1.72 0.70 -1.38
N ALA A 2 1.10 1.41 -2.31
CA ALA A 2 1.68 2.59 -2.97
C ALA A 2 0.63 3.64 -3.35
N GLY A 3 1.00 4.92 -3.37
CA GLY A 3 0.10 6.04 -3.70
C GLY A 3 0.76 7.38 -3.41
N PRO A 4 0.03 8.51 -3.53
CA PRO A 4 0.52 9.81 -3.10
C PRO A 4 0.96 9.80 -1.62
N PRO A 5 2.00 10.57 -1.22
CA PRO A 5 2.59 10.51 0.13
C PRO A 5 1.55 10.58 1.26
N ASP A 6 0.70 11.61 1.23
CA ASP A 6 -0.34 11.81 2.27
C ASP A 6 -1.35 10.66 2.32
N ALA A 7 -1.63 10.04 1.17
CA ALA A 7 -2.54 8.90 1.10
C ALA A 7 -1.90 7.64 1.71
N VAL A 8 -0.62 7.42 1.47
CA VAL A 8 0.14 6.29 2.05
C VAL A 8 0.26 6.45 3.56
N THR A 9 0.68 7.63 4.03
CA THR A 9 0.79 7.95 5.47
C THR A 9 -0.57 7.81 6.15
N GLY A 10 -1.61 8.47 5.63
CA GLY A 10 -2.95 8.39 6.22
C GLY A 10 -3.57 6.98 6.17
N PHE A 11 -3.16 6.12 5.24
CA PHE A 11 -3.56 4.71 5.24
C PHE A 11 -2.79 3.90 6.29
N LEU A 12 -1.48 4.12 6.45
CA LEU A 12 -0.66 3.48 7.48
C LEU A 12 -1.13 3.83 8.89
N ASP A 13 -1.52 5.08 9.13
CA ASP A 13 -2.04 5.53 10.43
C ASP A 13 -3.41 4.92 10.75
N ALA A 14 -4.20 4.62 9.72
CA ALA A 14 -5.56 4.09 9.87
C ALA A 14 -5.61 2.55 9.96
N VAL A 15 -4.53 1.84 9.63
CA VAL A 15 -4.52 0.38 9.67
C VAL A 15 -4.09 -0.13 11.04
N GLU A 16 -4.95 -0.95 11.65
CA GLU A 16 -4.63 -1.65 12.89
C GLU A 16 -3.76 -2.87 12.57
N LEU A 17 -2.45 -2.64 12.46
CA LEU A 17 -1.50 -3.70 12.13
C LEU A 17 -1.36 -4.72 13.28
N PRO A 18 -1.18 -6.03 12.94
CA PRO A 18 -0.74 -7.01 13.93
C PRO A 18 0.54 -6.57 14.62
N ARG A 19 0.73 -6.95 15.89
CA ARG A 19 1.91 -6.55 16.68
C ARG A 19 3.23 -6.98 16.03
N GLU A 20 3.22 -8.11 15.34
CA GLU A 20 4.37 -8.69 14.66
C GLU A 20 4.61 -8.09 13.27
N ALA A 21 3.78 -7.13 12.84
CA ALA A 21 3.96 -6.46 11.57
C ALA A 21 5.12 -5.49 11.62
N GLU A 22 5.94 -5.52 10.58
CA GLU A 22 7.01 -4.56 10.37
C GLU A 22 6.72 -3.77 9.11
N VAL A 23 6.80 -2.45 9.24
CA VAL A 23 6.62 -1.50 8.15
C VAL A 23 7.98 -1.10 7.61
N LEU A 24 8.18 -1.28 6.31
CA LEU A 24 9.37 -0.88 5.57
C LEU A 24 9.00 0.23 4.58
N GLY A 25 9.59 1.41 4.74
CA GLY A 25 9.17 2.63 4.02
C GLY A 25 8.16 3.46 4.83
N PRO A 26 7.65 4.59 4.29
CA PRO A 26 7.49 4.90 2.87
C PRO A 26 8.79 5.25 2.13
N VAL A 27 8.90 4.84 0.86
CA VAL A 27 10.00 5.23 -0.03
C VAL A 27 9.46 5.81 -1.34
N PRO A 28 10.10 6.84 -1.92
CA PRO A 28 9.66 7.43 -3.18
C PRO A 28 9.80 6.42 -4.32
N LEU A 29 8.79 6.38 -5.20
CA LEU A 29 8.83 5.64 -6.45
C LEU A 29 9.40 6.52 -7.57
N PRO A 30 10.11 5.95 -8.55
CA PRO A 30 10.55 6.69 -9.72
C PRO A 30 9.37 7.30 -10.46
N VAL A 31 9.47 8.59 -10.78
CA VAL A 31 8.47 9.30 -11.59
C VAL A 31 8.53 8.73 -13.00
N THR A 32 7.38 8.26 -13.52
CA THR A 32 7.31 7.77 -14.90
C THR A 32 7.22 8.98 -15.83
N PRO A 33 8.11 9.12 -16.82
CA PRO A 33 8.02 10.20 -17.79
C PRO A 33 6.79 10.03 -18.69
N ALA A 34 6.26 11.15 -19.18
CA ALA A 34 5.13 11.17 -20.12
C ALA A 34 5.48 10.40 -21.41
N GLY A 35 4.50 9.67 -21.97
CA GLY A 35 4.64 8.95 -23.23
C GLY A 35 5.13 7.49 -23.13
N ARG A 36 5.41 6.98 -21.92
CA ARG A 36 5.71 5.55 -21.71
C ARG A 36 4.45 4.77 -21.29
N PRO A 37 4.24 3.53 -21.77
CA PRO A 37 3.16 2.68 -21.27
C PRO A 37 3.30 2.47 -19.75
N ARG A 38 2.23 2.78 -19.01
CA ARG A 38 2.16 2.67 -17.56
C ARG A 38 1.95 1.21 -17.16
N ARG A 39 2.75 0.72 -16.21
CA ARG A 39 2.48 -0.59 -15.57
C ARG A 39 1.29 -0.45 -14.62
N VAL A 40 0.48 -1.51 -14.49
CA VAL A 40 -0.63 -1.54 -13.53
C VAL A 40 -0.10 -1.29 -12.12
N GLY A 41 -0.70 -0.33 -11.41
CA GLY A 41 -0.25 0.09 -10.08
C GLY A 41 0.97 1.02 -10.05
N ALA A 42 1.51 1.45 -11.20
CA ALA A 42 2.55 2.48 -11.26
C ALA A 42 1.95 3.90 -11.18
N PRO A 43 2.73 4.89 -10.70
CA PRO A 43 2.29 6.28 -10.63
C PRO A 43 1.88 6.81 -12.00
N PRO A 44 0.85 7.67 -12.10
CA PRO A 44 0.57 8.42 -13.30
C PRO A 44 1.77 9.28 -13.73
N PRO A 45 1.91 9.61 -15.04
CA PRO A 45 3.02 10.41 -15.51
C PRO A 45 3.11 11.76 -14.81
N GLY A 46 4.29 12.12 -14.31
CA GLY A 46 4.53 13.37 -13.59
C GLY A 46 4.07 13.38 -12.12
N GLU A 47 3.44 12.31 -11.62
CA GLU A 47 3.07 12.21 -10.21
C GLU A 47 4.18 11.61 -9.34
N HIS A 48 4.27 12.12 -8.11
CA HIS A 48 5.16 11.61 -7.06
C HIS A 48 4.37 10.70 -6.13
N TRP A 49 4.73 9.42 -6.12
CA TRP A 49 4.13 8.43 -5.22
C TRP A 49 5.20 7.83 -4.33
N GLU A 50 4.76 7.32 -3.20
CA GLU A 50 5.56 6.53 -2.29
C GLU A 50 5.03 5.10 -2.19
N ARG A 51 5.89 4.21 -1.71
CA ARG A 51 5.56 2.81 -1.45
C ARG A 51 6.01 2.43 -0.05
N ALA A 52 5.09 1.81 0.69
CA ALA A 52 5.37 1.13 1.94
C ALA A 52 5.15 -0.37 1.77
N LEU A 53 6.01 -1.19 2.37
CA LEU A 53 5.85 -2.63 2.47
C LEU A 53 5.54 -2.98 3.92
N VAL A 54 4.62 -3.91 4.12
CA VAL A 54 4.31 -4.43 5.45
C VAL A 54 4.55 -5.93 5.40
N ARG A 55 5.42 -6.41 6.28
CA ARG A 55 5.73 -7.83 6.41
C ARG A 55 5.28 -8.35 7.77
N VAL A 56 4.89 -9.62 7.81
CA VAL A 56 4.58 -10.34 9.04
C VAL A 56 5.28 -11.70 9.01
N PRO A 57 5.52 -12.34 10.17
CA PRO A 57 6.02 -13.71 10.21
C PRO A 57 5.13 -14.69 9.43
N PRO A 58 5.69 -15.81 8.95
CA PRO A 58 4.90 -16.90 8.37
C PRO A 58 3.74 -17.31 9.28
N GLY A 59 2.59 -17.63 8.69
CA GLY A 59 1.37 -17.97 9.44
C GLY A 59 0.56 -16.77 9.96
N ARG A 60 1.07 -15.54 9.87
CA ARG A 60 0.32 -14.31 10.24
C ARG A 60 -0.26 -13.53 9.05
N GLY A 61 -0.06 -14.01 7.82
CA GLY A 61 -0.53 -13.34 6.61
C GLY A 61 -2.03 -13.06 6.58
N ALA A 62 -2.86 -13.97 7.14
CA ALA A 62 -4.31 -13.78 7.21
C ALA A 62 -4.71 -12.60 8.11
N ALA A 63 -4.01 -12.41 9.24
CA ALA A 63 -4.25 -11.28 10.14
C ALA A 63 -3.89 -9.95 9.46
N LEU A 64 -2.76 -9.91 8.75
CA LEU A 64 -2.36 -8.74 7.96
C LEU A 64 -3.38 -8.43 6.85
N ALA A 65 -3.82 -9.45 6.11
CA ALA A 65 -4.82 -9.28 5.06
C ALA A 65 -6.15 -8.75 5.61
N GLY A 66 -6.58 -9.26 6.78
CA GLY A 66 -7.76 -8.79 7.49
C GLY A 66 -7.66 -7.30 7.87
N ALA A 67 -6.55 -6.91 8.50
CA ALA A 67 -6.29 -5.53 8.89
C ALA A 67 -6.29 -4.57 7.68
N LEU A 68 -5.58 -4.92 6.61
CA LEU A 68 -5.53 -4.12 5.38
C LEU A 68 -6.91 -3.99 4.73
N LYS A 69 -7.69 -5.07 4.69
CA LYS A 69 -9.06 -5.05 4.14
C LYS A 69 -10.00 -4.19 4.97
N ALA A 70 -9.91 -4.25 6.29
CA ALA A 70 -10.69 -3.41 7.19
C ALA A 70 -10.36 -1.91 7.01
N ALA A 71 -9.07 -1.56 6.95
CA ALA A 71 -8.63 -0.19 6.70
C ALA A 71 -9.10 0.32 5.33
N GLN A 72 -9.01 -0.50 4.29
CA GLN A 72 -9.49 -0.16 2.95
C GLN A 72 -11.02 0.06 2.93
N ALA A 73 -11.80 -0.82 3.57
CA ALA A 73 -13.25 -0.67 3.66
C ALA A 73 -13.65 0.62 4.40
N ALA A 74 -12.98 0.91 5.52
CA ALA A 74 -13.22 2.13 6.28
C ALA A 74 -12.87 3.40 5.49
N ARG A 75 -11.81 3.36 4.68
CA ARG A 75 -11.41 4.47 3.80
C ARG A 75 -12.41 4.70 2.68
N THR A 76 -12.88 3.64 2.02
CA THR A 76 -13.90 3.72 0.96
C THR A 76 -15.22 4.26 1.52
N ALA A 77 -15.62 3.83 2.73
CA ALA A 77 -16.83 4.33 3.39
C ALA A 77 -16.76 5.83 3.71
N ARG A 78 -15.56 6.40 3.90
CA ARG A 78 -15.35 7.84 4.14
C ARG A 78 -15.25 8.68 2.86
N GLY A 79 -15.40 8.08 1.68
CA GLY A 79 -15.33 8.80 0.40
C GLY A 79 -13.93 9.35 0.09
N SER A 80 -12.88 8.76 0.65
CA SER A 80 -11.51 9.23 0.43
C SER A 80 -11.08 8.98 -1.01
N ASP A 81 -10.88 10.05 -1.78
CA ASP A 81 -10.67 10.01 -3.24
C ASP A 81 -9.22 9.68 -3.65
N THR A 82 -8.26 9.78 -2.72
CA THR A 82 -6.86 9.47 -3.02
C THR A 82 -6.63 7.95 -3.03
N ALA A 83 -6.34 7.41 -4.21
CA ALA A 83 -6.14 5.98 -4.43
C ALA A 83 -4.84 5.48 -3.78
N VAL A 84 -4.95 4.50 -2.87
CA VAL A 84 -3.83 3.71 -2.36
C VAL A 84 -3.93 2.31 -2.94
N TRP A 85 -2.88 1.89 -3.65
CA TRP A 85 -2.76 0.57 -4.23
C TRP A 85 -2.19 -0.40 -3.21
N VAL A 86 -3.02 -1.30 -2.69
CA VAL A 86 -2.59 -2.37 -1.78
C VAL A 86 -2.39 -3.64 -2.59
N ARG A 87 -1.17 -4.20 -2.55
CA ARG A 87 -0.86 -5.53 -3.08
C ARG A 87 -0.37 -6.39 -1.93
N ILE A 88 -0.98 -7.57 -1.80
CA ILE A 88 -0.55 -8.63 -0.88
C ILE A 88 0.13 -9.67 -1.76
N ASP A 89 1.45 -9.76 -1.68
CA ASP A 89 2.18 -10.84 -2.34
C ASP A 89 1.99 -12.14 -1.53
N PRO A 90 1.77 -13.31 -2.16
CA PRO A 90 1.60 -14.55 -1.44
C PRO A 90 2.90 -14.95 -0.72
N PRO A 91 2.82 -15.70 0.39
CA PRO A 91 3.98 -16.40 0.92
C PRO A 91 4.22 -17.65 0.04
N ASP A 92 4.85 -17.47 -1.13
CA ASP A 92 5.43 -18.58 -1.91
C ASP A 92 6.89 -18.26 -2.21
N ILE A 93 7.75 -18.70 -1.30
CA ILE A 93 9.04 -19.30 -1.65
C ILE A 93 8.93 -20.73 -1.14
N GLY A 94 8.39 -21.61 -1.98
CA GLY A 94 8.69 -23.04 -1.93
C GLY A 94 10.03 -23.29 -2.62
#